data_AF-A0A2E2JM89-F1
#
_entry.id   AF-A0A2E2JM89-F1
#
_cell.length_a   1.000
_cell.length_b   1.000
_cell.length_c   1.000
_cell.angle_alpha   90.00
_cell.angle_beta   90.00
_cell.angle_gamma   90.00
#
_symmetry.space_group_name_H-M   'P 1'
#
loop_
_entity.id
_entity.type
_entity.pdbx_description
1 polymer ?
#
loop_
_entity_poly.entity_id
_entity_poly.type
_entity_poly.pdbx_seq_one_letter_code
_entity_poly.pdbx_strand_id
1 'polypeptide(L)' 'MPHDRYTIRQNAVGRCSIIDIFTDEPAAFERLHLINLLPHEAADLLEILNDVDRLKRRLWSMADD' A
#
# COMPACT_ATOMS: atom_id res chain seq x y z
N MET A 1 -9.32 0.93 -14.97
CA MET A 1 -8.13 0.14 -14.59
C MET A 1 -7.96 0.32 -13.10
N PRO A 2 -8.00 -0.70 -12.21
CA PRO A 2 -7.75 -0.42 -10.82
C PRO A 2 -6.25 -0.24 -10.68
N HIS A 3 -5.81 1.02 -10.80
CA HIS A 3 -4.46 1.41 -10.44
C HIS A 3 -4.24 0.99 -8.98
N ASP A 4 -3.05 0.46 -8.73
CA ASP A 4 -2.58 0.16 -7.38
C ASP A 4 -2.59 1.43 -6.56
N ARG A 5 -3.18 1.36 -5.37
CA ARG A 5 -3.30 2.49 -4.46
C ARG A 5 -1.99 2.77 -3.76
N TYR A 6 -1.21 1.73 -3.51
CA TYR A 6 0.02 1.84 -2.77
C TYR A 6 1.21 1.64 -3.70
N THR A 7 2.32 2.33 -3.39
CA THR A 7 3.61 2.16 -4.06
C THR A 7 4.75 2.24 -3.06
N ILE A 8 5.96 1.85 -3.48
CA ILE A 8 7.17 1.92 -2.64
C ILE A 8 7.95 3.18 -2.97
N ARG A 9 8.35 3.92 -1.92
CA ARG A 9 9.32 5.00 -1.97
C ARG A 9 10.58 4.57 -1.21
N GLN A 10 11.69 4.46 -1.92
CA GLN A 10 12.99 4.18 -1.31
C GLN A 10 13.70 5.48 -0.93
N ASN A 11 14.33 5.50 0.25
CA ASN A 11 15.13 6.62 0.72
C ASN A 11 16.62 6.44 0.39
N ALA A 12 17.42 7.48 0.67
CA ALA A 12 18.86 7.51 0.37
C ALA A 12 19.68 6.43 1.10
N VAL A 13 19.16 5.84 2.19
CA VAL A 13 19.83 4.77 2.96
C VAL A 13 19.33 3.38 2.56
N GLY A 14 18.59 3.27 1.47
CA GLY A 14 18.11 2.00 0.92
C GLY A 14 16.90 1.41 1.63
N ARG A 15 16.30 2.13 2.58
CA ARG A 15 15.07 1.73 3.27
C ARG A 15 13.85 2.15 2.47
N CYS A 16 12.80 1.34 2.54
CA CYS A 16 11.57 1.53 1.80
C CYS A 16 10.44 2.00 2.73
N SER A 17 9.56 2.84 2.19
CA SER A 17 8.28 3.19 2.80
C SER A 17 7.18 2.90 1.80
N ILE A 18 6.08 2.31 2.25
CA ILE A 18 4.90 2.13 1.41
C ILE A 18 4.07 3.41 1.55
N ILE A 19 3.69 4.01 0.43
CA ILE A 19 2.97 5.28 0.36
C ILE A 19 1.68 5.10 -0.43
N ASP A 20 0.63 5.78 0.03
CA ASP A 20 -0.63 5.90 -0.70
C ASP A 20 -0.49 6.97 -1.79
N ILE A 21 -0.74 6.60 -3.05
CA ILE A 21 -0.56 7.51 -4.19
C ILE A 21 -1.59 8.64 -4.23
N PHE A 22 -2.70 8.52 -3.51
CA PHE A 22 -3.75 9.53 -3.50
C PHE A 22 -3.52 10.59 -2.41
N THR A 23 -2.89 10.22 -1.30
CA THR A 23 -2.64 11.14 -0.18
C THR A 23 -1.18 11.56 -0.05
N ASP A 24 -0.27 10.87 -0.72
CA ASP A 24 1.20 10.95 -0.53
C ASP A 24 1.67 10.63 0.90
N GLU A 25 0.79 10.05 1.73
CA GLU A 25 1.10 9.68 3.10
C GLU A 25 1.60 8.23 3.21
N PRO A 26 2.40 7.90 4.24
CA PRO A 26 2.76 6.52 4.52
C PRO A 26 1.52 5.66 4.74
N ALA A 27 1.48 4.49 4.10
CA ALA A 27 0.45 3.50 4.36
C ALA A 27 0.49 3.10 5.84
N ALA A 28 -0.66 3.17 6.49
CA ALA A 28 -0.85 2.74 7.87
C ALA A 28 -1.67 1.46 7.90
N PHE A 29 -1.19 0.46 8.65
CA PHE A 29 -1.98 -0.68 9.05
C PHE A 29 -2.27 -0.53 10.56
N GLU A 30 -3.54 -0.28 10.88
CA GLU A 30 -3.97 0.12 12.22
C GLU A 30 -3.19 1.36 12.76
N ARG A 31 -2.23 1.14 13.66
CA ARG A 31 -1.37 2.19 14.26
C ARG A 31 0.09 2.10 13.80
N LEU A 32 0.41 1.19 12.89
CA LEU A 32 1.76 0.98 12.40
C LEU A 32 1.91 1.63 11.02
N HIS A 33 2.80 2.62 10.92
CA HIS A 33 3.19 3.20 9.64
C HIS A 33 4.21 2.28 8.97
N LEU A 34 3.99 1.93 7.71
CA LEU A 34 4.86 1.06 6.93
C LEU A 34 6.05 1.84 6.36
N ILE A 35 6.91 2.30 7.27
CA ILE A 35 8.12 3.08 7.00
C ILE A 35 9.37 2.30 7.42
N ASN A 36 10.52 2.65 6.83
CA ASN A 36 11.83 2.07 7.15
C ASN A 36 11.95 0.54 6.96
N LEU A 37 11.17 -0.03 6.06
CA LEU A 37 11.19 -1.44 5.69
C LEU A 37 12.43 -1.80 4.88
N LEU A 38 12.86 -3.06 4.94
CA LEU A 38 13.81 -3.60 3.97
C LEU A 38 13.13 -3.74 2.60
N PRO A 39 13.89 -3.73 1.48
CA PRO A 39 13.30 -3.79 0.14
C PRO A 39 12.41 -5.02 -0.11
N HIS A 40 12.80 -6.19 0.40
CA HIS A 40 12.00 -7.42 0.25
C HIS A 40 10.72 -7.36 1.09
N GLU A 41 10.82 -6.92 2.36
CA GLU A 41 9.64 -6.74 3.23
C GLU A 41 8.64 -5.75 2.62
N ALA A 42 9.14 -4.66 2.04
CA ALA A 42 8.32 -3.66 1.39
C ALA A 42 7.61 -4.21 0.14
N ALA A 43 8.29 -5.06 -0.65
CA ALA A 43 7.69 -5.69 -1.82
C ALA A 43 6.56 -6.65 -1.43
N ASP A 44 6.80 -7.53 -0.46
CA ASP A 44 5.79 -8.48 0.02
C ASP A 44 4.56 -7.75 0.61
N LEU A 45 4.80 -6.72 1.44
CA LEU A 45 3.72 -5.95 2.06
C LEU A 45 2.95 -5.08 1.04
N LEU A 46 3.62 -4.58 0.00
CA LEU A 46 3.00 -3.81 -1.07
C LEU A 46 1.96 -4.64 -1.83
N GLU A 47 2.31 -5.88 -2.17
CA GLU A 47 1.42 -6.80 -2.88
C GLU A 47 0.17 -7.08 -2.04
N ILE A 48 0.36 -7.44 -0.76
CA ILE A 48 -0.73 -7.71 0.19
C ILE A 48 -1.65 -6.49 0.31
N LEU A 49 -1.10 -5.29 0.47
CA LEU A 49 -1.91 -4.07 0.63
C LEU A 49 -2.74 -3.76 -0.62
N ASN A 50 -2.14 -3.88 -1.79
CA ASN A 50 -2.85 -3.63 -3.04
C ASN A 50 -3.93 -4.70 -3.29
N ASP A 51 -3.69 -5.96 -2.95
CA ASP A 51 -4.69 -7.02 -3.07
C ASP A 51 -5.86 -6.83 -2.12
N VAL A 52 -5.60 -6.45 -0.86
CA VAL A 52 -6.64 -6.10 0.10
C VAL A 52 -7.44 -4.89 -0.38
N ASP A 53 -6.79 -3.87 -0.94
CA ASP A 53 -7.47 -2.70 -1.48
C ASP A 53 -8.32 -3.04 -2.71
N ARG A 54 -7.81 -3.86 -3.63
CA ARG A 54 -8.59 -4.37 -4.78
C ARG A 54 -9.81 -5.17 -4.30
N LEU A 55 -9.66 -6.03 -3.30
CA LEU A 55 -10.75 -6.80 -2.72
C LEU A 55 -11.80 -5.88 -2.10
N LYS A 56 -11.40 -4.90 -1.30
CA LYS A 56 -12.30 -3.89 -0.71
C LYS A 56 -13.08 -3.15 -1.79
N ARG A 57 -12.40 -2.67 -2.84
CA ARG A 57 -13.04 -1.99 -3.97
C ARG A 57 -14.07 -2.88 -4.68
N ARG A 58 -13.77 -4.17 -4.87
CA ARG A 58 -14.71 -5.14 -5.45
C ARG A 58 -15.94 -5.36 -4.58
N LEU A 59 -15.75 -5.56 -3.28
CA LEU A 59 -16.85 -5.77 -2.34
C LEU A 59 -17.77 -4.53 -2.27
N TRP A 60 -17.20 -3.33 -2.26
CA TRP A 60 -17.97 -2.09 -2.25
C TRP A 60 -18.72 -1.87 -3.56
N SER A 61 -18.08 -2.16 -4.71
CA SER A 61 -18.73 -2.09 -6.01
C SER A 61 -19.87 -3.11 -6.17
N MET A 62 -19.89 -4.20 -5.41
CA MET A 62 -20.96 -5.20 -5.39
C MET A 62 -22.08 -4.86 -4.40
N ALA A 63 -21.84 -3.98 -3.43
CA ALA A 63 -22.84 -3.57 -2.45
C ALA A 63 -23.72 -2.40 -2.94
N ASP A 64 -23.33 -1.76 -4.05
CA ASP A 64 -24.03 -0.63 -4.67
C ASP A 64 -24.96 -1.07 -5.83
N ASP A 65 -25.06 -2.38 -6.12
CA ASP A 65 -25.92 -2.99 -7.14
C ASP A 65 -27.18 -3.63 -6.53
#